data_AF-A0A088SQH5-F1
#
_entry.id   AF-A0A088SQH5-F1
#
_cell.length_a   1.000
_cell.length_b   1.000
_cell.length_c   1.000
_cell.angle_alpha   90.00
_cell.angle_beta   90.00
_cell.angle_gamma   90.00
#
_symmetry.space_group_name_H-M   'P 1'
#
loop_
_entity.id
_entity.type
_entity.pdbx_description
1 polymer ?
#
loop_
_entity_poly.entity_id
_entity_poly.type
_entity_poly.pdbx_seq_one_letter_code
_entity_poly.pdbx_strand_id
1 'polypeptide(L)'
;MRMIWSYLTGLLESNGHINIRYNKDLNKVISLAYDFTFNKNNIILYEELKIFIYFGNIYKKYNYTMLHVVSNLEGLGGGVCPTLTRWPGRLVRPGSY
;
A
#
# COMPACT_ATOMS: atom_id res chain seq x y z
N MET A 1 -0.96 -20.64 -2.08
CA MET A 1 -0.26 -19.36 -1.81
C MET A 1 -0.58 -18.23 -2.81
N ARG A 2 -0.63 -18.41 -4.14
CA ARG A 2 -0.90 -17.28 -5.10
C ARG A 2 -2.20 -16.48 -4.86
N MET A 3 -3.24 -17.13 -4.35
CA MET A 3 -4.57 -16.51 -4.17
C MET A 3 -4.57 -15.41 -3.11
N ILE A 4 -3.81 -15.58 -2.01
CA ILE A 4 -3.77 -14.59 -0.92
C ILE A 4 -3.00 -13.33 -1.35
N TRP A 5 -1.93 -13.47 -2.12
CA TRP A 5 -1.14 -12.32 -2.60
C TRP A 5 -1.89 -11.47 -3.63
N SER A 6 -2.72 -12.09 -4.48
CA SER A 6 -3.58 -11.35 -5.40
C SER A 6 -4.66 -10.56 -4.66
N TYR A 7 -5.23 -11.14 -3.60
CA TYR A 7 -6.19 -10.46 -2.72
C TYR A 7 -5.54 -9.28 -1.99
N LEU A 8 -4.36 -9.48 -1.39
CA LEU A 8 -3.60 -8.43 -0.71
C LEU A 8 -3.23 -7.29 -1.67
N THR A 9 -2.86 -7.62 -2.91
CA THR A 9 -2.55 -6.60 -3.92
C THR A 9 -3.81 -5.82 -4.32
N GLY A 10 -4.96 -6.46 -4.52
CA GLY A 10 -6.23 -5.76 -4.76
C GLY A 10 -6.67 -4.86 -3.60
N LEU A 11 -6.38 -5.25 -2.35
CA LEU A 11 -6.60 -4.38 -1.18
C LEU A 11 -5.71 -3.14 -1.20
N LEU A 12 -4.45 -3.29 -1.61
CA LEU A 12 -3.51 -2.19 -1.75
C LEU A 12 -3.89 -1.27 -2.91
N GLU A 13 -4.33 -1.81 -4.04
CA GLU A 13 -4.83 -1.00 -5.17
C GLU A 13 -6.09 -0.20 -4.81
N SER A 14 -7.00 -0.78 -4.03
CA SER A 14 -8.27 -0.12 -3.68
C SER A 14 -8.15 0.92 -2.56
N ASN A 15 -7.27 0.70 -1.58
CA ASN A 15 -7.17 1.56 -0.39
C ASN A 15 -5.84 2.33 -0.26
N GLY A 16 -4.88 2.03 -1.14
CA GLY A 16 -3.56 2.63 -1.17
C GLY A 16 -3.53 3.99 -1.85
N HIS A 17 -2.71 4.88 -1.31
CA HIS A 17 -2.53 6.24 -1.81
C HIS A 17 -1.05 6.48 -2.04
N ILE A 18 -0.69 6.90 -3.26
CA ILE A 18 0.65 7.37 -3.59
C ILE A 18 0.66 8.88 -3.43
N ASN A 19 1.37 9.36 -2.42
CA ASN A 19 1.49 10.77 -2.07
C ASN A 19 2.84 11.32 -2.55
N ILE A 20 2.78 12.25 -3.51
CA ILE A 20 3.95 12.95 -4.05
C ILE A 20 3.83 14.41 -3.65
N ARG A 21 4.77 14.91 -2.84
CA ARG A 21 4.88 16.35 -2.57
C ARG A 21 6.04 16.91 -3.37
N TYR A 22 5.73 17.94 -4.14
CA TYR A 22 6.66 18.63 -5.00
C TYR A 22 6.72 20.11 -4.60
N ASN A 23 7.94 20.62 -4.43
CA ASN A 23 8.18 22.03 -4.19
C ASN A 23 8.43 22.71 -5.54
N LYS A 24 7.54 23.64 -5.90
CA LYS A 24 7.60 24.38 -7.16
C LYS A 24 8.80 25.34 -7.21
N ASP A 25 9.10 26.00 -6.10
CA ASP A 25 10.18 26.99 -6.02
C ASP A 25 11.56 26.35 -6.21
N LEU A 26 11.72 25.11 -5.70
CA LEU A 26 12.95 24.33 -5.84
C LEU A 26 12.96 23.41 -7.06
N ASN A 27 11.89 23.38 -7.85
CA ASN A 27 11.67 22.44 -8.96
C ASN A 27 12.02 20.99 -8.59
N LYS A 28 11.62 20.52 -7.40
CA LYS A 28 12.06 19.21 -6.87
C LYS A 28 10.99 18.50 -6.05
N VAL A 29 10.94 17.17 -6.15
CA VAL A 29 10.15 16.31 -5.26
C VAL A 29 10.77 16.33 -3.86
N ILE A 30 9.99 16.76 -2.87
CA ILE A 30 10.41 16.89 -1.47
C ILE A 30 10.03 15.68 -0.62
N SER A 31 8.95 14.97 -0.98
CA SER A 31 8.60 13.72 -0.32
C SER A 31 7.81 12.81 -1.23
N LEU A 32 8.08 11.52 -1.12
CA LEU A 32 7.32 10.45 -1.74
C LEU A 32 6.91 9.50 -0.63
N ALA A 33 5.62 9.16 -0.57
CA ALA A 33 5.11 8.19 0.38
C ALA A 33 3.99 7.37 -0.24
N TYR A 34 3.86 6.14 0.22
CA TYR A 34 2.71 5.30 0.00
C TYR A 34 2.05 5.05 1.34
N ASP A 35 0.75 5.31 1.45
CA ASP A 35 0.02 5.03 2.67
C ASP A 35 -1.35 4.42 2.40
N PHE A 36 -1.84 3.70 3.41
CA PHE A 36 -3.20 3.18 3.41
C PHE A 36 -3.74 3.16 4.82
N THR A 37 -5.03 3.42 4.95
CA THR A 37 -5.74 3.43 6.23
C THR A 37 -6.54 2.16 6.43
N PHE A 38 -6.71 1.77 7.69
CA PHE A 38 -7.47 0.58 8.02
C PHE A 38 -8.15 0.58 9.37
N ASN A 39 -9.17 -0.27 9.52
CA ASN A 39 -9.83 -0.46 10.80
C ASN A 39 -8.96 -1.28 11.76
N LYS A 40 -8.79 -0.81 13.00
CA LYS A 40 -8.01 -1.49 14.05
C LYS A 40 -8.44 -2.95 14.26
N ASN A 41 -9.70 -3.29 14.05
CA ASN A 41 -10.21 -4.66 14.22
C ASN A 41 -9.66 -5.65 13.19
N ASN A 42 -9.14 -5.15 12.06
CA ASN A 42 -8.60 -5.97 10.99
C ASN A 42 -7.08 -6.19 11.13
N ILE A 43 -6.49 -5.94 12.30
CA ILE A 43 -5.02 -5.91 12.51
C ILE A 43 -4.28 -7.15 12.00
N ILE A 44 -4.88 -8.34 12.07
CA ILE A 44 -4.29 -9.60 11.58
C ILE A 44 -4.04 -9.54 10.07
N LEU A 45 -5.01 -9.04 9.29
CA LEU A 45 -4.86 -8.85 7.84
C LEU A 45 -3.74 -7.85 7.52
N TYR A 46 -3.46 -6.91 8.43
CA TYR A 46 -2.42 -5.91 8.24
C TYR A 46 -1.03 -6.38 8.64
N GLU A 47 -0.90 -7.28 9.61
CA GLU A 47 0.37 -7.97 9.85
C GLU A 47 0.76 -8.82 8.63
N GLU A 48 -0.20 -9.46 7.97
CA GLU A 48 0.02 -10.15 6.68
C GLU A 48 0.47 -9.17 5.57
N LEU A 49 -0.16 -8.00 5.46
CA LEU A 49 0.27 -6.95 4.51
C LEU A 49 1.69 -6.44 4.82
N LYS A 50 2.05 -6.33 6.10
CA LYS A 50 3.37 -5.90 6.53
C LYS A 50 4.43 -6.93 6.14
N ILE A 51 4.15 -8.22 6.27
CA ILE A 51 5.04 -9.28 5.77
C ILE A 51 5.12 -9.23 4.24
N PHE A 52 3.99 -9.00 3.58
CA PHE A 52 3.90 -8.98 2.12
C PHE A 52 4.67 -7.82 1.47
N ILE A 53 4.55 -6.61 2.03
CA ILE A 53 5.31 -5.43 1.57
C ILE A 53 6.71 -5.42 2.18
N TYR A 54 6.90 -6.00 3.36
CA TYR A 54 8.12 -6.05 4.18
C TYR A 54 8.63 -4.69 4.70
N PHE A 55 8.02 -3.58 4.28
CA PHE A 55 8.44 -2.22 4.62
C PHE A 55 7.28 -1.37 5.15
N GLY A 56 7.62 -0.38 5.98
CA GLY A 56 6.71 0.66 6.46
C GLY A 56 6.47 0.63 7.97
N ASN A 57 5.81 1.68 8.44
CA ASN A 57 5.48 1.89 9.85
C ASN A 57 3.97 2.04 10.02
N ILE A 58 3.45 1.54 11.15
CA ILE A 58 2.03 1.64 11.50
C ILE A 58 1.85 2.70 12.58
N TYR A 59 0.92 3.61 12.35
CA TYR A 59 0.54 4.69 13.27
C TYR A 59 -0.96 4.62 13.58
N LYS A 60 -1.36 5.09 14.76
CA LYS A 60 -2.77 5.35 15.06
C LYS A 60 -3.17 6.67 14.39
N LYS A 61 -4.18 6.66 13.51
CA LYS A 61 -4.73 7.88 12.87
C LYS A 61 -5.92 8.43 13.67
N TYR A 62 -6.87 7.56 14.01
CA TYR A 62 -8.06 7.87 14.83
C TYR A 62 -8.38 6.70 15.78
N ASN A 63 -9.42 6.80 16.61
CA ASN A 63 -9.74 5.79 17.64
C ASN A 63 -9.81 4.34 17.10
N TYR A 64 -10.44 4.14 15.94
CA TYR A 64 -10.56 2.83 15.29
C TYR A 64 -9.86 2.74 13.94
N THR A 65 -9.00 3.73 13.61
CA THR A 65 -8.33 3.79 12.32
C THR A 65 -6.83 3.85 12.49
N MET A 66 -6.14 2.89 11.90
CA MET A 66 -4.70 2.81 11.79
C MET A 66 -4.27 3.30 10.40
N LEU A 67 -3.03 3.75 10.29
CA LEU A 67 -2.40 4.20 9.06
C LEU A 67 -1.06 3.48 8.92
N HIS A 68 -0.87 2.80 7.81
CA HIS A 68 0.45 2.27 7.44
C HIS A 68 1.09 3.21 6.41
N VAL A 69 2.36 3.57 6.62
CA VAL A 69 3.10 4.50 5.76
C VAL A 69 4.46 3.91 5.37
N VAL A 70 4.76 3.95 4.08
CA VAL A 70 6.07 3.64 3.49
C VAL A 70 6.59 4.91 2.83
N SER A 71 7.65 5.52 3.37
CA SER A 71 8.17 6.81 2.87
C SER A 71 9.64 6.76 2.45
N ASN A 72 10.32 5.63 2.64
CA ASN A 72 11.69 5.45 2.20
C ASN A 72 11.73 4.89 0.77
N LEU A 73 12.75 5.27 0.00
CA LEU A 73 12.86 4.84 -1.40
C LEU A 73 13.04 3.32 -1.53
N GLU A 74 13.71 2.69 -0.57
CA GLU A 74 13.88 1.24 -0.52
C GLU A 74 12.53 0.51 -0.39
N GLY A 75 11.66 0.92 0.53
CA GLY A 75 10.36 0.29 0.70
C GLY A 75 9.39 0.59 -0.44
N LEU A 76 9.49 1.78 -1.04
CA LEU A 76 8.69 2.13 -2.20
C LEU A 76 9.12 1.33 -3.45
N GLY A 77 10.42 1.33 -3.76
CA GLY A 77 10.97 0.68 -4.95
C GLY A 77 11.15 -0.84 -4.81
N GLY A 78 11.41 -1.33 -3.60
CA GLY A 78 11.67 -2.75 -3.31
C GLY A 78 10.46 -3.50 -2.74
N GLY A 79 9.51 -2.80 -2.12
CA GLY A 79 8.29 -3.39 -1.56
C GLY A 79 7.04 -3.08 -2.37
N VAL A 80 6.63 -1.81 -2.38
CA VAL A 80 5.33 -1.37 -2.93
C VAL A 80 5.26 -1.55 -4.45
N CYS A 81 6.20 -0.98 -5.21
CA CYS A 81 6.19 -1.04 -6.67
C CYS A 81 6.22 -2.50 -7.20
N PRO A 82 7.11 -3.40 -6.72
CA PRO A 82 7.12 -4.79 -7.16
C PRO A 82 5.84 -5.54 -6.79
N THR A 83 5.25 -5.23 -5.63
CA THR A 83 4.00 -5.86 -5.18
C THR A 83 2.85 -5.54 -6.14
N LEU A 84 2.65 -4.25 -6.44
CA LEU A 84 1.57 -3.79 -7.33
C LEU A 84 1.78 -4.22 -8.79
N THR A 85 3.03 -4.35 -9.24
CA THR A 85 3.33 -4.72 -10.64
C THR A 85 3.35 -6.23 -10.88
N ARG A 86 3.78 -7.04 -9.89
CA ARG A 86 3.91 -8.49 -10.04
C ARG A 86 2.58 -9.24 -9.92
N TRP A 87 1.60 -8.65 -9.25
CA TRP A 87 0.30 -9.25 -8.98
C TRP A 87 -0.83 -8.26 -9.26
N PRO A 88 -0.92 -7.67 -10.46
CA PRO A 88 -1.94 -6.67 -10.75
C PRO A 88 -3.30 -7.25 -10.36
N GLY A 89 -4.07 -6.51 -9.56
CA GLY A 89 -5.39 -6.94 -9.13
C GLY A 89 -6.15 -7.35 -10.37
N ARG A 90 -6.54 -8.62 -10.44
CA ARG A 90 -7.18 -9.18 -11.63
C ARG A 90 -8.45 -8.35 -11.84
N LEU A 91 -8.45 -7.46 -12.83
CA LEU A 91 -9.67 -6.88 -13.36
C LEU A 91 -10.45 -8.06 -13.93
N VAL A 92 -11.27 -8.70 -13.08
CA VAL A 92 -12.28 -9.63 -13.54
C VAL A 92 -13.20 -8.75 -14.37
N ARG A 93 -13.11 -8.82 -15.70
CA ARG A 93 -14.11 -8.19 -16.56
C ARG A 93 -15.46 -8.75 -16.09
N PRO A 94 -16.46 -7.92 -15.75
CA PRO A 94 -17.78 -8.42 -15.48
C PRO A 94 -18.25 -9.18 -16.74
N GLY A 95 -18.45 -10.50 -16.65
CA GLY A 95 -19.09 -11.29 -17.72
C GLY A 95 -18.27 -12.35 -18.45
N SER A 96 -17.16 -12.88 -17.92
CA SER A 96 -16.52 -14.08 -18.50
C SER A 96 -16.64 -15.29 -17.56
N TYR A 97 -17.79 -15.97 -17.65
CA TYR A 97 -17.99 -17.37 -17.25
C TYR A 97 -18.24 -18.19 -18.53
#